data_AF-A0A2P8ALD2-F1
#
_entry.id   AF-A0A2P8ALD2-F1
#
_cell.length_a   1.000
_cell.length_b   1.000
_cell.length_c   1.000
_cell.angle_alpha   90.00
_cell.angle_beta   90.00
_cell.angle_gamma   90.00
#
_symmetry.space_group_name_H-M   'P 1'
#
loop_
_entity.id
_entity.type
_entity.pdbx_description
1 polymer ?
#
loop_
_entity_poly.entity_id
_entity_poly.type
_entity_poly.pdbx_seq_one_letter_code
_entity_poly.pdbx_strand_id
1 'polypeptide(L)'
;MLSFTAVHALAGCLLATDVDAEHLGWGQPPTLLLIHTRPLHTASPAHALRSVEFPLCREDLLTDPAGLPDLLHRLAAGLRPPEVATPCRATLDTIVRLIRATEPDAGLLAWATCYDDILTIGDAPRQARRIDAVDTDGRLYQLSHPRGDDQPLLLIDDTPDPGDIPATYPGLTALITATTQKASSSGRAAHGRTGPMRRPDGTDEEPIFITWGPGGTSLRCQVCGAVDEVVQDEMPSMAGYGDDTYIRCSRCGSVETSDPIFGWRAKPAPWPAPPQQDEP
;
A
#
# COMPACT_ATOMS: atom_id res chain seq x y z
N MET A 1 7.92 21.03 1.84
CA MET A 1 9.34 20.90 1.50
C MET A 1 9.99 19.85 2.38
N LEU A 2 10.25 18.69 1.81
CA LEU A 2 11.04 17.59 2.35
C LEU A 2 12.47 18.06 2.63
N SER A 3 13.05 17.50 3.68
CA SER A 3 14.45 17.74 4.03
C SER A 3 15.39 17.00 3.09
N PHE A 4 16.64 17.44 3.01
CA PHE A 4 17.70 16.72 2.29
C PHE A 4 17.80 15.25 2.72
N THR A 5 17.66 14.97 4.01
CA THR A 5 17.66 13.59 4.55
C THR A 5 16.50 12.77 4.02
N ALA A 6 15.30 13.35 3.88
CA ALA A 6 14.14 12.66 3.34
C ALA A 6 14.29 12.36 1.84
N VAL A 7 14.84 13.31 1.07
CA VAL A 7 15.17 13.12 -0.36
C VAL A 7 16.20 11.99 -0.53
N HIS A 8 17.25 11.98 0.30
CA HIS A 8 18.27 10.94 0.24
C HIS A 8 17.74 9.57 0.67
N ALA A 9 16.90 9.51 1.71
CA ALA A 9 16.27 8.28 2.15
C ALA A 9 15.30 7.73 1.09
N LEU A 10 14.55 8.61 0.40
CA LEU A 10 13.69 8.22 -0.71
C LEU A 10 14.51 7.63 -1.87
N ALA A 11 15.60 8.29 -2.26
CA ALA A 11 16.53 7.78 -3.28
C ALA A 11 17.08 6.38 -2.91
N GLY A 12 17.49 6.19 -1.65
CA GLY A 12 17.93 4.89 -1.14
C GLY A 12 16.84 3.82 -1.19
N CYS A 13 15.59 4.18 -0.91
CA CYS A 13 14.45 3.26 -1.02
C CYS A 13 14.18 2.84 -2.46
N LEU A 14 14.24 3.77 -3.43
CA LEU A 14 14.04 3.43 -4.84
C LEU A 14 15.14 2.48 -5.36
N LEU A 15 16.38 2.69 -4.93
CA LEU A 15 17.49 1.77 -5.24
C LEU A 15 17.29 0.40 -4.60
N ALA A 16 16.80 0.33 -3.35
CA ALA A 16 16.47 -0.94 -2.71
C ALA A 16 15.35 -1.68 -3.46
N THR A 17 14.30 -0.96 -3.87
CA THR A 17 13.22 -1.50 -4.69
C THR A 17 13.72 -2.04 -6.03
N ASP A 18 14.68 -1.38 -6.69
CA ASP A 18 15.28 -1.91 -7.92
C ASP A 18 16.04 -3.21 -7.68
N VAL A 19 16.78 -3.30 -6.57
CA VAL A 19 17.47 -4.53 -6.15
C VAL A 19 16.46 -5.65 -5.88
N ASP A 20 15.39 -5.37 -5.15
CA ASP A 20 14.34 -6.35 -4.87
C ASP A 20 13.69 -6.83 -6.17
N ALA A 21 13.33 -5.89 -7.06
CA ALA A 21 12.80 -6.21 -8.37
C ALA A 21 13.76 -7.05 -9.23
N GLU A 22 15.08 -6.88 -9.10
CA GLU A 22 16.07 -7.72 -9.79
C GLU A 22 16.05 -9.15 -9.28
N HIS A 23 15.89 -9.35 -7.97
CA HIS A 23 15.72 -10.69 -7.40
C HIS A 23 14.43 -11.37 -7.88
N LEU A 24 13.37 -10.60 -8.14
CA LEU A 24 12.12 -11.08 -8.72
C LEU A 24 12.22 -11.39 -10.22
N GLY A 25 13.25 -10.87 -10.87
CA GLY A 25 13.50 -11.04 -12.29
C GLY A 25 12.68 -10.10 -13.18
N TRP A 26 12.62 -10.44 -14.46
CA TRP A 26 12.07 -9.60 -15.53
C TRP A 26 10.70 -10.10 -15.98
N GLY A 27 9.88 -9.21 -16.55
CA GLY A 27 8.53 -9.53 -17.01
C GLY A 27 7.48 -9.56 -15.89
N GLN A 28 7.82 -9.02 -14.72
CA GLN A 28 6.89 -8.81 -13.62
C GLN A 28 5.82 -7.78 -14.01
N PRO A 29 4.61 -7.88 -13.45
CA PRO A 29 3.62 -6.83 -13.62
C PRO A 29 4.15 -5.49 -13.09
N PRO A 30 3.79 -4.35 -13.72
CA PRO A 30 4.07 -3.04 -13.15
C PRO A 30 3.59 -2.97 -11.71
N THR A 31 4.41 -2.46 -10.81
CA THR A 31 4.14 -2.42 -9.38
C THR A 31 4.07 -0.97 -8.93
N LEU A 32 2.94 -0.59 -8.35
CA LEU A 32 2.74 0.72 -7.75
C LEU A 32 3.24 0.70 -6.30
N LEU A 33 3.94 1.74 -5.89
CA LEU A 33 4.59 1.83 -4.60
C LEU A 33 4.10 3.08 -3.88
N LEU A 34 3.56 2.87 -2.69
CA LEU A 34 3.29 3.95 -1.76
C LEU A 34 4.46 4.08 -0.78
N ILE A 35 5.14 5.22 -0.80
CA ILE A 35 6.27 5.47 0.10
C ILE A 35 5.83 6.45 1.19
N HIS A 36 6.01 6.04 2.44
CA HIS A 36 5.63 6.82 3.61
C HIS A 36 6.73 6.82 4.68
N THR A 37 6.65 7.81 5.58
CA THR A 37 7.51 7.87 6.76
C THR A 37 6.74 7.54 8.02
N ARG A 38 7.44 6.88 8.94
CA ARG A 38 6.99 6.64 10.30
C ARG A 38 8.00 7.24 11.29
N PRO A 39 7.58 7.97 12.33
CA PRO A 39 8.47 8.31 13.43
C PRO A 39 8.92 7.02 14.14
N LEU A 40 10.23 6.79 14.24
CA LEU A 40 10.79 5.57 14.83
C LEU A 40 10.32 5.38 16.28
N HIS A 41 10.14 6.47 17.03
CA HIS A 41 9.56 6.56 18.38
C HIS A 41 8.79 7.88 18.52
N THR A 42 7.76 7.93 19.36
CA THR A 42 6.90 9.12 19.59
C THR A 42 7.64 10.39 20.04
N ALA A 43 8.87 10.26 20.54
CA ALA A 43 9.72 11.37 20.98
C ALA A 43 10.99 11.59 20.12
N SER A 44 11.19 10.81 19.06
CA SER A 44 12.40 10.88 18.23
C SER A 44 12.14 11.66 16.93
N PRO A 45 13.06 12.55 16.52
CA PRO A 45 13.00 13.18 15.20
C PRO A 45 13.38 12.20 14.08
N ALA A 46 13.85 10.99 14.38
CA ALA A 46 14.25 10.00 13.39
C ALA A 46 13.02 9.31 12.79
N HIS A 47 12.96 9.26 11.45
CA HIS A 47 11.85 8.66 10.72
C HIS A 47 12.35 7.46 9.91
N ALA A 48 11.63 6.35 9.97
CA ALA A 48 11.84 5.19 9.10
C ALA A 48 11.01 5.37 7.83
N LEU A 49 11.64 5.15 6.68
CA LEU A 49 10.97 5.10 5.40
C LEU A 49 10.43 3.69 5.17
N ARG A 50 9.22 3.56 4.65
CA ARG A 50 8.59 2.30 4.29
C ARG A 50 7.91 2.44 2.92
N SER A 51 7.97 1.38 2.13
CA SER A 51 7.18 1.21 0.92
C SER A 51 6.10 0.16 1.16
N VAL A 52 4.93 0.39 0.58
CA VAL A 52 3.90 -0.65 0.40
C VAL A 52 3.73 -0.86 -1.09
N GLU A 53 3.85 -2.13 -1.51
CA GLU A 53 3.86 -2.51 -2.92
C GLU A 53 2.51 -3.06 -3.36
N PHE A 54 2.10 -2.68 -4.58
CA PHE A 54 0.83 -3.04 -5.18
C PHE A 54 1.06 -3.47 -6.62
N PRO A 55 1.23 -4.77 -6.88
CA PRO A 55 1.30 -5.30 -8.24
C PRO A 55 0.02 -4.95 -9.00
N LEU A 56 0.15 -4.33 -10.16
CA LEU A 56 -0.98 -3.96 -11.01
C LEU A 56 -1.35 -5.15 -11.89
N CYS A 57 -2.65 -5.49 -11.93
CA CYS A 57 -3.14 -6.59 -12.76
C CYS A 57 -2.85 -6.31 -14.24
N ARG A 58 -2.29 -7.30 -14.93
CA ARG A 58 -1.93 -7.17 -16.35
C ARG A 58 -3.15 -6.91 -17.22
N GLU A 59 -4.29 -7.47 -16.83
CA GLU A 59 -5.58 -7.30 -17.49
C GLU A 59 -6.07 -5.84 -17.45
N ASP A 60 -5.82 -5.13 -16.35
CA ASP A 60 -6.18 -3.71 -16.21
C ASP A 60 -5.31 -2.80 -17.11
N LEU A 61 -4.08 -3.22 -17.40
CA LEU A 61 -3.17 -2.53 -18.33
C LEU A 61 -3.50 -2.84 -19.80
N LEU A 62 -3.90 -4.08 -20.10
CA LEU A 62 -4.24 -4.51 -21.46
C LEU A 62 -5.60 -4.00 -21.94
N THR A 63 -6.51 -3.70 -21.00
CA THR A 63 -7.82 -3.12 -21.32
C THR A 63 -7.75 -1.61 -21.57
N ASP A 64 -6.63 -0.97 -21.24
CA ASP A 64 -6.42 0.45 -21.47
C ASP A 64 -5.54 0.70 -22.71
N PRO A 65 -6.08 1.29 -23.79
CA PRO A 65 -5.29 1.56 -24.99
C PRO A 65 -4.13 2.55 -24.76
N ALA A 66 -4.13 3.30 -23.66
CA ALA A 66 -3.07 4.25 -23.31
C ALA A 66 -2.07 3.71 -22.26
N GLY A 67 -2.30 2.50 -21.73
CA GLY A 67 -1.36 1.80 -20.84
C GLY A 67 -1.23 2.40 -19.44
N LEU A 68 -0.04 2.23 -18.84
CA LEU A 68 0.23 2.59 -17.45
C LEU A 68 -0.08 4.07 -17.09
N PRO A 69 0.26 5.08 -17.91
CA PRO A 69 -0.05 6.50 -17.62
C PRO A 69 -1.53 6.77 -17.31
N ASP A 70 -2.44 6.25 -18.14
CA ASP A 70 -3.88 6.49 -18.00
C ASP A 70 -4.47 5.69 -16.85
N LEU A 71 -3.95 4.49 -16.58
CA LEU A 71 -4.29 3.73 -15.39
C LEU A 71 -3.98 4.52 -14.11
N LEU A 72 -2.79 5.13 -14.01
CA LEU A 72 -2.42 5.98 -12.87
C LEU A 72 -3.39 7.17 -12.70
N HIS A 73 -3.80 7.80 -13.80
CA HIS A 73 -4.80 8.86 -13.76
C HIS A 73 -6.17 8.38 -13.28
N ARG A 74 -6.65 7.22 -13.73
CA ARG A 74 -7.91 6.63 -13.25
C ARG A 74 -7.84 6.25 -11.79
N LEU A 75 -6.70 5.71 -11.34
CA LEU A 75 -6.46 5.42 -9.93
C LEU A 75 -6.56 6.71 -9.10
N ALA A 76 -5.94 7.79 -9.55
CA ALA A 76 -6.04 9.10 -8.89
C ALA A 76 -7.47 9.67 -8.88
N ALA A 77 -8.22 9.53 -9.98
CA ALA A 77 -9.61 9.97 -10.06
C ALA A 77 -10.51 9.20 -9.07
N GLY A 78 -10.34 7.87 -8.98
CA GLY A 78 -11.10 7.04 -8.04
C GLY A 78 -10.85 7.34 -6.56
N LEU A 79 -9.78 8.06 -6.23
CA LEU A 79 -9.53 8.53 -4.86
C LEU A 79 -10.34 9.79 -4.50
N ARG A 80 -10.97 10.49 -5.45
CA ARG A 80 -11.74 11.72 -5.25
C ARG A 80 -13.26 11.45 -5.08
N PRO A 81 -13.97 12.11 -4.15
CA PRO A 81 -15.44 12.03 -4.06
C PRO A 81 -16.15 12.93 -5.10
N PRO A 82 -17.43 12.67 -5.47
CA PRO A 82 -18.27 11.50 -5.15
C PRO A 82 -18.57 10.69 -6.42
N GLU A 83 -17.83 9.62 -6.69
CA GLU A 83 -17.85 9.05 -8.05
C GLU A 83 -18.16 7.54 -8.16
N VAL A 84 -18.64 7.27 -9.38
CA VAL A 84 -19.16 6.04 -9.98
C VAL A 84 -18.20 4.87 -9.76
N ALA A 85 -18.75 3.67 -9.51
CA ALA A 85 -17.97 2.45 -9.29
C ALA A 85 -17.11 2.12 -10.52
N THR A 86 -15.79 2.18 -10.36
CA THR A 86 -14.81 1.71 -11.35
C THR A 86 -14.23 0.36 -10.92
N PRO A 87 -13.82 -0.52 -11.85
CA PRO A 87 -13.17 -1.80 -11.54
C PRO A 87 -11.92 -1.66 -10.68
N CYS A 88 -11.16 -0.58 -10.83
CA CYS A 88 -9.97 -0.28 -10.02
C CYS A 88 -10.26 0.06 -8.53
N ARG A 89 -11.54 0.09 -8.14
CA ARG A 89 -11.97 0.52 -6.80
C ARG A 89 -11.54 -0.44 -5.69
N ALA A 90 -11.52 -1.75 -5.93
CA ALA A 90 -11.10 -2.72 -4.91
C ALA A 90 -9.61 -2.56 -4.53
N THR A 91 -8.75 -2.33 -5.53
CA THR A 91 -7.33 -2.03 -5.34
C THR A 91 -7.14 -0.69 -4.62
N LEU A 92 -7.88 0.35 -5.02
CA LEU A 92 -7.85 1.66 -4.37
C LEU A 92 -8.38 1.66 -2.94
N ASP A 93 -9.46 0.94 -2.67
CA ASP A 93 -10.02 0.79 -1.32
C ASP A 93 -9.06 -0.02 -0.44
N THR A 94 -8.34 -1.00 -1.00
CA THR A 94 -7.26 -1.72 -0.30
C THR A 94 -6.07 -0.82 -0.01
N ILE A 95 -5.60 -0.03 -0.98
CA ILE A 95 -4.53 0.97 -0.82
C ILE A 95 -4.90 1.98 0.28
N VAL A 96 -6.10 2.56 0.20
CA VAL A 96 -6.58 3.57 1.17
C VAL A 96 -6.79 2.94 2.55
N ARG A 97 -7.33 1.73 2.60
CA ARG A 97 -7.52 0.99 3.85
C ARG A 97 -6.17 0.68 4.48
N LEU A 98 -5.19 0.20 3.71
CA LEU A 98 -3.84 -0.05 4.21
C LEU A 98 -3.19 1.24 4.70
N ILE A 99 -3.24 2.35 3.93
CA ILE A 99 -2.79 3.68 4.39
C ILE A 99 -3.39 4.06 5.75
N ARG A 100 -4.68 3.79 5.94
CA ARG A 100 -5.41 4.15 7.18
C ARG A 100 -5.26 3.15 8.31
N ALA A 101 -5.05 1.87 7.99
CA ALA A 101 -5.04 0.76 8.93
C ALA A 101 -3.63 0.46 9.45
N THR A 102 -2.59 0.69 8.63
CA THR A 102 -1.23 0.49 9.10
C THR A 102 -0.87 1.57 10.10
N GLU A 103 -0.96 2.88 9.80
CA GLU A 103 -0.50 3.91 10.75
C GLU A 103 -1.13 5.31 10.57
N PRO A 104 -1.92 5.82 11.54
CA PRO A 104 -2.55 7.14 11.45
C PRO A 104 -1.57 8.33 11.49
N ASP A 105 -0.32 8.10 11.93
CA ASP A 105 0.75 9.10 11.99
C ASP A 105 1.73 9.00 10.79
N ALA A 106 1.49 8.10 9.84
CA ALA A 106 2.35 7.95 8.68
C ALA A 106 2.16 9.12 7.70
N GLY A 107 3.26 9.83 7.43
CA GLY A 107 3.29 10.89 6.42
C GLY A 107 3.53 10.30 5.05
N LEU A 108 2.59 10.49 4.12
CA LEU A 108 2.83 10.25 2.68
C LEU A 108 4.08 11.02 2.26
N LEU A 109 5.03 10.34 1.63
CA LEU A 109 6.21 10.96 1.05
C LEU A 109 6.19 10.98 -0.47
N ALA A 110 5.88 9.84 -1.09
CA ALA A 110 5.93 9.70 -2.53
C ALA A 110 5.01 8.58 -3.04
N TRP A 111 4.64 8.69 -4.30
CA TRP A 111 4.13 7.57 -5.10
C TRP A 111 5.20 7.22 -6.14
N ALA A 112 5.45 5.93 -6.34
CA ALA A 112 6.35 5.45 -7.37
C ALA A 112 5.72 4.30 -8.16
N THR A 113 6.22 4.06 -9.37
CA THR A 113 5.81 2.93 -10.21
C THR A 113 7.04 2.25 -10.77
N CYS A 114 7.18 0.94 -10.53
CA CYS A 114 8.24 0.10 -11.06
C CYS A 114 7.69 -0.71 -12.24
N TYR A 115 8.35 -0.68 -13.39
CA TYR A 115 7.89 -1.36 -14.61
C TYR A 115 9.05 -1.66 -15.57
N ASP A 116 8.83 -2.60 -16.48
CA ASP A 116 9.74 -2.87 -17.58
C ASP A 116 9.43 -1.97 -18.78
N ASP A 117 10.46 -1.40 -19.39
CA ASP A 117 10.41 -0.51 -20.56
C ASP A 117 11.47 -0.91 -21.61
N ILE A 118 11.43 -0.28 -22.78
CA ILE A 118 12.45 -0.39 -23.82
C ILE A 118 13.09 0.98 -24.03
N LEU A 119 14.36 1.10 -23.68
CA LEU A 119 15.16 2.31 -23.89
C LEU A 119 16.01 2.18 -25.15
N THR A 120 16.14 3.25 -25.91
CA THR A 120 17.09 3.32 -27.03
C THR A 120 18.42 3.83 -26.52
N ILE A 121 19.43 2.95 -26.44
CA ILE A 121 20.79 3.29 -26.02
C ILE A 121 21.72 3.10 -27.21
N GLY A 122 22.27 4.19 -27.74
CA GLY A 122 23.16 4.15 -28.90
C GLY A 122 22.52 3.50 -30.14
N ASP A 123 21.30 3.91 -30.47
CA ASP A 123 20.46 3.38 -31.56
C ASP A 123 19.99 1.91 -31.44
N ALA A 124 20.33 1.22 -30.35
CA ALA A 124 19.84 -0.12 -30.08
C ALA A 124 18.73 -0.13 -29.01
N PRO A 125 17.56 -0.75 -29.27
CA PRO A 125 16.56 -0.95 -28.24
C PRO A 125 17.08 -1.97 -27.20
N ARG A 126 17.08 -1.57 -25.94
CA ARG A 126 17.43 -2.41 -24.80
C ARG A 126 16.28 -2.42 -23.80
N GLN A 127 15.94 -3.61 -23.31
CA GLN A 127 15.01 -3.71 -22.18
C GLN A 127 15.66 -3.04 -20.97
N ALA A 128 14.89 -2.26 -20.22
CA ALA A 128 15.32 -1.62 -18.99
C ALA A 128 14.21 -1.68 -17.96
N ARG A 129 14.58 -1.83 -16.68
CA ARG A 129 13.64 -1.61 -15.58
C ARG A 129 13.64 -0.11 -15.28
N ARG A 130 12.45 0.43 -15.08
CA ARG A 130 12.24 1.84 -14.74
C ARG A 130 11.49 1.96 -13.44
N ILE A 131 11.91 2.93 -12.62
CA ILE A 131 11.14 3.38 -11.46
C ILE A 131 10.97 4.88 -11.59
N ASP A 132 9.75 5.33 -11.86
CA ASP A 132 9.41 6.75 -11.81
C ASP A 132 8.71 7.03 -10.48
N ALA A 133 9.13 8.06 -9.75
CA ALA A 133 8.51 8.47 -8.49
C ALA A 133 8.29 9.97 -8.44
N VAL A 134 7.23 10.39 -7.74
CA VAL A 134 6.93 11.79 -7.45
C VAL A 134 6.70 11.94 -5.96
N ASP A 135 7.44 12.87 -5.34
CA ASP A 135 7.29 13.18 -3.92
C ASP A 135 6.23 14.26 -3.65
N THR A 136 5.94 14.51 -2.37
CA THR A 136 4.94 15.51 -1.97
C THR A 136 5.31 16.97 -2.31
N ASP A 137 6.57 17.25 -2.63
CA ASP A 137 6.99 18.56 -3.12
C ASP A 137 6.91 18.66 -4.65
N GLY A 138 6.61 17.56 -5.34
CA GLY A 138 6.54 17.50 -6.80
C GLY A 138 7.88 17.21 -7.48
N ARG A 139 8.92 16.79 -6.73
CA ARG A 139 10.17 16.35 -7.37
C ARG A 139 9.97 15.04 -8.09
N LEU A 140 10.60 14.91 -9.25
CA LEU A 140 10.60 13.69 -10.04
C LEU A 140 11.89 12.89 -9.78
N TYR A 141 11.74 11.59 -9.54
CA TYR A 141 12.83 10.64 -9.42
C TYR A 141 12.68 9.62 -10.55
N GLN A 142 13.73 9.40 -11.33
CA GLN A 142 13.74 8.44 -12.44
C GLN A 142 14.93 7.51 -12.28
N LEU A 143 14.65 6.28 -11.89
CA LEU A 143 15.61 5.20 -11.92
C LEU A 143 15.48 4.47 -13.25
N SER A 144 16.60 4.24 -13.94
CA SER A 144 16.68 3.41 -15.14
C SER A 144 17.79 2.39 -14.97
N HIS A 145 17.45 1.12 -15.13
CA HIS A 145 18.38 0.00 -15.04
C HIS A 145 18.30 -0.84 -16.32
N PRO A 146 19.17 -0.58 -17.32
CA PRO A 146 19.21 -1.39 -18.53
C PRO A 146 19.59 -2.83 -18.22
N ARG A 147 18.92 -3.78 -18.87
CA ARG A 147 19.16 -5.20 -18.63
C ARG A 147 20.60 -5.57 -18.99
N GLY A 148 21.28 -6.20 -18.04
CA GLY A 148 22.67 -6.64 -18.17
C GLY A 148 23.72 -5.57 -17.86
N ASP A 149 23.30 -4.38 -17.43
CA ASP A 149 24.21 -3.42 -16.81
C ASP A 149 24.31 -3.72 -15.30
N ASP A 150 25.44 -3.38 -14.67
CA ASP A 150 25.69 -3.68 -13.25
C ASP A 150 25.19 -2.56 -12.31
N GLN A 151 24.83 -1.39 -12.85
CA GLN A 151 24.50 -0.21 -12.06
C GLN A 151 23.29 0.53 -12.61
N PRO A 152 22.24 0.74 -11.78
CA PRO A 152 21.13 1.61 -12.14
C PRO A 152 21.55 3.08 -12.12
N LEU A 153 20.94 3.88 -13.00
CA LEU A 153 21.07 5.34 -13.00
C LEU A 153 19.83 5.95 -12.35
N LEU A 154 20.01 6.74 -11.28
CA LEU A 154 18.94 7.51 -10.65
C LEU A 154 19.12 9.01 -10.93
N LEU A 155 18.15 9.61 -11.63
CA LEU A 155 18.01 11.04 -11.82
C LEU A 155 16.99 11.60 -10.82
N ILE A 156 17.28 12.77 -10.25
CA ILE A 156 16.36 13.52 -9.40
C ILE A 156 16.23 14.92 -9.98
N ASP A 157 15.02 15.31 -10.32
CA ASP A 157 14.69 16.62 -10.87
C ASP A 157 13.75 17.37 -9.93
N ASP A 158 14.24 18.50 -9.41
CA ASP A 158 13.49 19.41 -8.54
C ASP A 158 12.48 20.26 -9.34
N THR A 159 12.70 20.44 -10.64
CA THR A 159 11.92 21.30 -11.53
C THR A 159 11.72 20.62 -12.89
N PRO A 160 10.97 19.50 -12.93
CA PRO A 160 10.77 18.72 -14.14
C PRO A 160 10.25 19.57 -15.31
N ASP A 161 11.01 19.59 -16.41
CA ASP A 161 10.59 20.24 -17.66
C ASP A 161 9.38 19.49 -18.26
N PRO A 162 8.22 20.14 -18.46
CA PRO A 162 7.07 19.51 -19.11
C PRO A 162 7.36 18.86 -20.47
N GLY A 163 8.43 19.27 -21.16
CA GLY A 163 8.88 18.66 -22.41
C GLY A 163 9.70 17.38 -22.29
N ASP A 164 10.21 17.06 -21.10
CA ASP A 164 11.15 15.95 -20.85
C ASP A 164 10.72 15.00 -19.70
N ILE A 165 9.50 15.20 -19.17
CA ILE A 165 8.94 14.31 -18.15
C ILE A 165 8.47 12.97 -18.73
N PRO A 166 8.56 11.88 -17.94
CA PRO A 166 7.99 10.60 -18.33
C PRO A 166 6.46 10.67 -18.34
N ALA A 167 5.83 9.88 -19.21
CA ALA A 167 4.37 9.83 -19.33
C ALA A 167 3.65 9.43 -18.03
N THR A 168 4.35 8.75 -17.11
CA THR A 168 3.85 8.36 -15.77
C THR A 168 3.75 9.55 -14.80
N TYR A 169 4.52 10.63 -15.00
CA TYR A 169 4.61 11.76 -14.07
C TYR A 169 3.27 12.46 -13.80
N PRO A 170 2.44 12.79 -14.80
CA PRO A 170 1.13 13.40 -14.55
C PRO A 170 0.21 12.51 -13.71
N GLY A 171 0.23 11.19 -13.93
CA GLY A 171 -0.54 10.21 -13.16
C GLY A 171 -0.08 10.11 -11.70
N LEU A 172 1.23 10.02 -11.48
CA LEU A 172 1.83 10.00 -10.14
C LEU A 172 1.54 11.30 -9.36
N THR A 173 1.63 12.46 -10.03
CA THR A 173 1.28 13.76 -9.45
C THR A 173 -0.20 13.82 -9.05
N ALA A 174 -1.08 13.25 -9.88
CA ALA A 174 -2.50 13.16 -9.58
C ALA A 174 -2.77 12.27 -8.34
N LEU A 175 -2.04 11.16 -8.19
CA LEU A 175 -2.12 10.28 -7.02
C LEU A 175 -1.69 10.99 -5.73
N ILE A 176 -0.57 11.73 -5.74
CA ILE A 176 -0.13 12.57 -4.62
C ILE A 176 -1.24 13.56 -4.22
N THR A 177 -1.79 14.27 -5.21
CA THR A 177 -2.84 15.27 -5.00
C THR A 177 -4.11 14.63 -4.40
N ALA A 178 -4.56 13.50 -4.92
CA ALA A 178 -5.78 12.85 -4.45
C ALA A 178 -5.61 12.27 -3.03
N THR A 179 -4.45 11.69 -2.74
CA THR A 179 -4.15 11.09 -1.43
C THR A 179 -4.07 12.16 -0.32
N THR A 180 -3.40 13.29 -0.59
CA THR A 180 -3.27 14.42 0.35
C THR A 180 -4.62 15.10 0.65
N GLN A 181 -5.49 15.25 -0.36
CA GLN A 181 -6.86 15.77 -0.18
C GLN A 181 -7.72 14.84 0.69
N LYS A 182 -7.58 13.53 0.54
CA LYS A 182 -8.33 12.52 1.32
C LYS A 182 -7.91 12.45 2.79
N ALA A 183 -6.62 12.66 3.08
CA ALA A 183 -6.13 12.81 4.45
C ALA A 183 -6.75 14.05 5.13
N SER A 184 -6.82 15.17 4.40
CA SER A 184 -7.36 16.44 4.90
C SER A 184 -8.86 16.42 5.18
N SER A 185 -9.64 15.68 4.37
CA SER A 185 -11.10 15.57 4.54
C SER A 185 -11.51 14.65 5.68
N SER A 186 -10.70 13.63 5.97
CA SER A 186 -10.96 12.67 7.07
C SER A 186 -10.81 13.32 8.45
N GLY A 187 -9.95 14.35 8.58
CA GLY A 187 -9.78 15.10 9.83
C GLY A 187 -10.94 16.04 10.20
N ARG A 188 -11.83 16.38 9.25
CA ARG A 188 -12.96 17.31 9.50
C ARG A 188 -14.27 16.62 9.91
N ALA A 189 -14.37 15.29 9.80
CA ALA A 189 -15.61 14.56 10.06
C ALA A 189 -15.75 14.04 11.52
N ALA A 190 -14.75 14.22 12.39
CA ALA A 190 -14.71 13.62 13.73
C ALA A 190 -15.44 14.41 14.85
N HIS A 191 -16.21 15.45 14.54
CA HIS A 191 -17.03 16.18 15.52
C HIS A 191 -18.49 16.27 15.08
N GLY A 192 -19.24 15.18 15.29
CA GLY A 192 -20.67 15.19 15.04
C GLY A 192 -21.39 13.91 15.46
N ARG A 193 -21.93 13.95 16.70
CA ARG A 193 -23.07 13.16 17.22
C ARG A 193 -22.82 11.71 17.66
N THR A 194 -22.64 11.60 18.98
CA THR A 194 -23.07 10.45 19.80
C THR A 194 -24.58 10.20 19.66
N GLY A 195 -24.95 8.98 19.29
CA GLY A 195 -26.29 8.39 19.38
C GLY A 195 -26.18 6.86 19.36
N PRO A 196 -27.04 6.11 20.07
CA PRO A 196 -26.76 4.73 20.46
C PRO A 196 -26.86 3.75 19.28
N MET A 197 -25.92 2.81 19.26
CA MET A 197 -25.73 1.72 18.30
C MET A 197 -26.99 0.85 18.12
N ARG A 198 -27.31 0.59 16.85
CA ARG A 198 -28.01 -0.62 16.42
C ARG A 198 -27.17 -1.25 15.30
N ARG A 199 -26.62 -2.45 15.56
CA ARG A 199 -25.84 -3.25 14.60
C ARG A 199 -26.74 -3.77 13.47
N PRO A 200 -26.32 -3.67 12.20
CA PRO A 200 -26.69 -4.60 11.15
C PRO A 200 -25.57 -5.62 10.86
N ASP A 201 -26.01 -6.78 10.40
CA ASP A 201 -25.32 -7.95 9.84
C ASP A 201 -23.83 -7.82 9.46
N GLY A 202 -23.04 -8.78 9.92
CA GLY A 202 -21.63 -8.93 9.59
C GLY A 202 -21.43 -9.43 8.16
N THR A 203 -20.82 -8.60 7.34
CA THR A 203 -20.16 -9.00 6.08
C THR A 203 -18.70 -9.37 6.37
N ASP A 204 -18.10 -10.21 5.52
CA ASP A 204 -16.70 -10.71 5.58
C ASP A 204 -15.61 -9.61 5.51
N GLU A 205 -15.95 -8.34 5.75
CA GLU A 205 -15.11 -7.15 5.54
C GLU A 205 -14.74 -6.42 6.85
N GLU A 206 -15.26 -6.82 8.02
CA GLU A 206 -14.92 -6.20 9.30
C GLU A 206 -13.76 -6.92 10.02
N PRO A 207 -12.74 -6.19 10.53
CA PRO A 207 -11.64 -6.79 11.28
C PRO A 207 -12.13 -7.39 12.60
N ILE A 208 -11.84 -8.68 12.79
CA ILE A 208 -12.05 -9.46 14.00
C ILE A 208 -11.17 -8.94 15.13
N PHE A 209 -9.96 -8.44 14.86
CA PHE A 209 -9.04 -7.93 15.88
C PHE A 209 -8.88 -6.41 15.76
N ILE A 210 -9.11 -5.71 16.87
CA ILE A 210 -8.92 -4.25 16.95
C ILE A 210 -7.98 -3.89 18.09
N THR A 211 -7.20 -2.83 17.90
CA THR A 211 -6.39 -2.25 18.98
C THR A 211 -7.30 -1.71 20.08
N TRP A 212 -6.94 -1.98 21.34
CA TRP A 212 -7.70 -1.65 22.53
C TRP A 212 -6.77 -1.08 23.62
N GLY A 213 -7.31 -0.20 24.47
CA GLY A 213 -6.57 0.43 25.57
C GLY A 213 -5.82 1.72 25.19
N PRO A 214 -5.36 2.48 26.19
CA PRO A 214 -4.60 3.71 25.97
C PRO A 214 -3.25 3.39 25.33
N GLY A 215 -3.04 3.86 24.09
CA GLY A 215 -1.82 3.61 23.31
C GLY A 215 -1.90 2.46 22.30
N GLY A 216 -3.06 1.78 22.19
CA GLY A 216 -3.28 0.75 21.18
C GLY A 216 -2.43 -0.52 21.31
N THR A 217 -1.84 -0.75 22.49
CA THR A 217 -0.88 -1.85 22.72
C THR A 217 -1.54 -3.22 22.91
N SER A 218 -2.85 -3.25 23.15
CA SER A 218 -3.59 -4.50 23.33
C SER A 218 -4.45 -4.82 22.13
N LEU A 219 -4.63 -6.10 21.81
CA LEU A 219 -5.54 -6.56 20.77
C LEU A 219 -6.81 -7.12 21.38
N ARG A 220 -7.96 -6.63 20.93
CA ARG A 220 -9.27 -7.10 21.34
C ARG A 220 -9.96 -7.85 20.20
N CYS A 221 -10.40 -9.07 20.47
CA CYS A 221 -11.25 -9.83 19.57
C CYS A 221 -12.68 -9.27 19.61
N GLN A 222 -13.21 -8.81 18.48
CA GLN A 222 -14.58 -8.31 18.34
C GLN A 222 -15.65 -9.40 18.46
N VAL A 223 -15.29 -10.66 18.18
CA VAL A 223 -16.22 -11.80 18.23
C VAL A 223 -16.54 -12.21 19.67
N CYS A 224 -15.52 -12.37 20.52
CA CYS A 224 -15.70 -12.84 21.90
C CYS A 224 -15.36 -11.81 22.98
N GLY A 225 -14.77 -10.67 22.60
CA GLY A 225 -14.38 -9.61 23.52
C GLY A 225 -13.06 -9.84 24.27
N ALA A 226 -12.34 -10.95 24.02
CA ALA A 226 -11.06 -11.24 24.66
C ALA A 226 -10.01 -10.17 24.34
N VAL A 227 -9.16 -9.84 25.30
CA VAL A 227 -8.08 -8.84 25.18
C VAL A 227 -6.75 -9.54 25.43
N ASP A 228 -5.80 -9.41 24.51
CA ASP A 228 -4.46 -10.02 24.54
C ASP A 228 -4.44 -11.56 24.63
N GLU A 229 -5.58 -12.20 24.37
CA GLU A 229 -5.70 -13.65 24.18
C GLU A 229 -5.62 -13.99 22.69
N VAL A 230 -4.51 -13.61 22.05
CA VAL A 230 -4.26 -13.84 20.62
C VAL A 230 -2.92 -14.52 20.40
N VAL A 231 -2.87 -15.42 19.42
CA VAL A 231 -1.65 -15.99 18.86
C VAL A 231 -1.41 -15.29 17.52
N GLN A 232 -0.24 -14.70 17.36
CA GLN A 232 0.22 -14.12 16.10
C GLN A 232 1.43 -14.90 15.62
N ASP A 233 1.46 -15.24 14.33
CA ASP A 233 2.58 -15.95 13.71
C ASP A 233 2.81 -15.45 12.27
N GLU A 234 4.04 -15.60 11.81
CA GLU A 234 4.46 -15.33 10.43
C GLU A 234 4.87 -16.66 9.80
N MET A 235 4.22 -17.03 8.69
CA MET A 235 4.44 -18.31 8.03
C MET A 235 4.81 -18.10 6.57
N PRO A 236 5.74 -18.88 5.99
CA PRO A 236 6.04 -18.80 4.57
C PRO A 236 4.77 -19.00 3.74
N SER A 237 4.50 -18.08 2.81
CA SER A 237 3.24 -18.07 2.08
C SER A 237 3.03 -19.34 1.28
N MET A 238 1.87 -19.99 1.45
CA MET A 238 1.49 -21.17 0.68
C MET A 238 1.25 -20.85 -0.80
N ALA A 239 1.14 -19.57 -1.15
CA ALA A 239 1.03 -19.09 -2.52
C ALA A 239 2.40 -18.96 -3.23
N GLY A 240 3.51 -19.25 -2.53
CA GLY A 240 4.85 -19.29 -3.11
C GLY A 240 5.58 -17.95 -3.15
N TYR A 241 5.04 -16.91 -2.49
CA TYR A 241 5.62 -15.56 -2.46
C TYR A 241 5.38 -14.85 -1.12
N GLY A 242 6.44 -14.39 -0.46
CA GLY A 242 6.39 -13.65 0.80
C GLY A 242 5.99 -14.48 2.03
N ASP A 243 5.69 -13.78 3.13
CA ASP A 243 5.20 -14.37 4.38
C ASP A 243 3.72 -14.02 4.60
N ASP A 244 2.93 -15.01 4.98
CA ASP A 244 1.56 -14.85 5.44
C ASP A 244 1.58 -14.43 6.92
N THR A 245 0.83 -13.39 7.27
CA THR A 245 0.61 -13.01 8.67
C THR A 245 -0.71 -13.62 9.16
N TYR A 246 -0.64 -14.32 10.29
CA TYR A 246 -1.76 -15.03 10.87
C TYR A 246 -2.03 -14.53 12.30
N ILE A 247 -3.27 -14.19 12.61
CA ILE A 247 -3.71 -13.83 13.96
C ILE A 247 -4.90 -14.70 14.34
N ARG A 248 -4.85 -15.35 15.50
CA ARG A 248 -5.93 -16.20 16.03
C ARG A 248 -6.30 -15.81 17.45
N CYS A 249 -7.58 -15.75 17.75
CA CYS A 249 -8.06 -15.64 19.12
C CYS A 249 -7.96 -17.00 19.82
N SER A 250 -7.22 -17.07 20.93
CA SER A 250 -7.10 -18.28 21.75
C SER A 250 -8.43 -18.68 22.40
N ARG A 251 -9.35 -17.72 22.58
CA ARG A 251 -10.63 -17.94 23.26
C ARG A 251 -11.74 -18.48 22.37
N CYS A 252 -11.96 -17.84 21.23
CA CYS A 252 -13.05 -18.24 20.31
C CYS A 252 -12.57 -18.95 19.06
N GLY A 253 -11.26 -18.89 18.75
CA GLY A 253 -10.71 -19.51 17.55
C GLY A 253 -10.94 -18.71 16.26
N SER A 254 -11.50 -17.50 16.33
CA SER A 254 -11.58 -16.60 15.16
C SER A 254 -10.18 -16.29 14.63
N VAL A 255 -10.05 -16.18 13.31
CA VAL A 255 -8.77 -16.05 12.61
C VAL A 255 -8.81 -14.88 11.64
N GLU A 256 -7.72 -14.13 11.56
CA GLU A 256 -7.38 -13.28 10.42
C GLU A 256 -6.11 -13.80 9.77
N THR A 257 -6.08 -13.75 8.45
CA THR A 257 -4.90 -14.11 7.66
C THR A 257 -4.72 -13.04 6.59
N SER A 258 -3.49 -12.56 6.44
CA SER A 258 -3.12 -11.66 5.35
C SER A 258 -2.01 -12.31 4.55
N ASP A 259 -2.26 -12.51 3.27
CA ASP A 259 -1.28 -13.04 2.33
C ASP A 259 -1.01 -12.04 1.19
N PRO A 260 0.22 -11.98 0.62
CA PRO A 260 0.60 -10.98 -0.38
C PRO A 260 -0.18 -11.07 -1.70
N ILE A 261 -0.78 -12.21 -2.02
CA ILE A 261 -1.36 -12.51 -3.35
C ILE A 261 -2.89 -12.37 -3.35
N PHE A 262 -3.56 -12.81 -2.30
CA PHE A 262 -5.00 -12.85 -2.14
C PHE A 262 -5.51 -11.90 -1.06
N GLY A 263 -4.61 -11.21 -0.36
CA GLY A 263 -4.91 -10.14 0.58
C GLY A 263 -5.43 -10.64 1.94
N TRP A 264 -6.11 -9.74 2.65
CA TRP A 264 -6.61 -10.01 3.99
C TRP A 264 -7.94 -10.75 3.98
N ARG A 265 -8.06 -11.76 4.83
CA ARG A 265 -9.28 -12.52 5.07
C ARG A 265 -9.53 -12.71 6.56
N ALA A 266 -10.74 -12.40 6.98
CA ALA A 266 -11.26 -12.73 8.30
C ALA A 266 -12.12 -13.99 8.22
N LYS A 267 -11.93 -14.89 9.18
CA LYS A 267 -12.80 -16.04 9.42
C LYS A 267 -13.28 -16.01 10.88
N PRO A 268 -14.46 -15.43 11.14
CA PRO A 268 -15.01 -15.41 12.49
C PRO A 268 -15.43 -16.82 12.90
N ALA A 269 -15.12 -17.21 14.13
CA ALA A 269 -15.63 -18.44 14.71
C ALA A 269 -17.07 -18.25 15.22
N PRO A 270 -17.93 -19.27 15.13
CA PRO A 270 -19.24 -19.22 15.76
C PRO A 270 -19.10 -19.04 17.28
N TRP A 271 -19.66 -17.95 17.81
CA TRP A 271 -19.53 -17.57 19.22
C TRP A 271 -20.84 -16.97 19.77
N PRO A 272 -21.24 -17.26 21.03
CA PRO A 272 -20.63 -18.20 21.97
C PRO A 272 -20.65 -19.64 21.42
N ALA A 273 -19.68 -20.46 21.84
CA ALA A 273 -19.64 -21.86 21.43
C ALA A 273 -21.01 -22.51 21.70
N PRO A 274 -21.60 -23.24 20.73
CA PRO A 274 -22.83 -23.96 21.00
C PRO A 274 -22.60 -24.88 22.21
N PRO A 275 -23.58 -25.01 23.13
CA PRO A 275 -23.44 -25.89 24.28
C PRO A 275 -23.03 -27.26 23.77
N GLN A 276 -21.89 -27.77 24.27
CA GLN A 276 -21.49 -29.14 24.02
C GLN A 276 -22.68 -30.00 24.46
N GLN A 277 -23.33 -30.67 23.53
CA GLN A 277 -24.21 -31.76 23.88
C GLN A 277 -23.29 -32.83 24.47
N ASP A 278 -23.28 -32.92 25.79
CA ASP A 278 -22.80 -34.12 26.48
C ASP A 278 -23.62 -35.29 25.93
N GLU A 279 -23.02 -36.05 25.00
CA GLU A 279 -23.59 -37.32 24.55
C GLU A 279 -23.48 -38.35 25.70
N PRO A 280 -24.57 -39.02 26.07
CA PRO A 280 -24.59 -40.09 27.06
C PRO A 280 -23.99 -41.42 26.56
#